data_AF-A0A074Z2Y2-F1
#
_entry.id   AF-A0A074Z2Y2-F1
#
_cell.length_a   1.000
_cell.length_b   1.000
_cell.length_c   1.000
_cell.angle_alpha   90.00
_cell.angle_beta   90.00
_cell.angle_gamma   90.00
#
_symmetry.space_group_name_H-M   'P 1'
#
loop_
_entity.id
_entity.type
_entity.pdbx_description
1 polymer ?
#
loop_
_entity_poly.entity_id
_entity_poly.type
_entity_poly.pdbx_seq_one_letter_code
_entity_poly.pdbx_strand_id
1 'polypeptide(L)'
;MATTKMQSPLSLLRGSAPLNRSLHASVFHAAQRSSALVLSRHASSAASTSTTSTPAQTPQLSWDEFLKLRRTRRFINLGSSALSGATTVGIAVPVFAEFEIENIGAQMTGLDPMFIIGGSLMGVGAVGWLLGPFLGTAFFNIWKGSVRKEFARKDKDFYSHIKRFRADPASSSVNNPVPDYYGEKISSVADYRRWLKDQRAFTRKKNKNLL
;
A
#
# COMPACT_ATOMS: atom_id res chain seq x y z
N MET A 1 -6.25 49.17 46.44
CA MET A 1 -7.61 49.63 46.80
C MET A 1 -8.40 49.86 45.52
N ALA A 2 -9.70 49.52 45.52
CA ALA A 2 -10.72 49.65 44.45
C ALA A 2 -10.58 48.70 43.23
N THR A 3 -11.26 47.55 43.18
CA THR A 3 -12.60 47.23 42.57
C THR A 3 -12.68 47.61 41.08
N THR A 4 -13.06 46.71 40.15
CA THR A 4 -14.46 46.38 39.87
C THR A 4 -14.59 45.18 38.92
N LYS A 5 -15.59 44.34 39.21
CA LYS A 5 -16.08 43.16 38.49
C LYS A 5 -17.29 43.58 37.64
N MET A 6 -17.35 43.20 36.36
CA MET A 6 -18.57 43.18 35.52
C MET A 6 -18.39 42.02 34.51
N GLN A 7 -19.08 40.88 34.60
CA GLN A 7 -20.51 40.56 34.47
C GLN A 7 -21.02 40.68 33.01
N SER A 8 -21.28 39.51 32.43
CA SER A 8 -21.86 39.26 31.09
C SER A 8 -23.29 39.78 30.95
N PRO A 9 -23.81 39.90 29.71
CA PRO A 9 -24.96 39.06 29.37
C PRO A 9 -25.00 38.50 27.94
N LEU A 10 -25.81 37.45 27.82
CA LEU A 10 -26.16 36.63 26.67
C LEU A 10 -26.97 37.37 25.58
N SER A 11 -27.13 36.67 24.46
CA SER A 11 -28.33 36.65 23.58
C SER A 11 -28.32 37.69 22.43
N LEU A 12 -28.78 37.46 21.19
CA LEU A 12 -29.71 36.52 20.59
C LEU A 12 -29.47 36.40 19.05
N LEU A 13 -29.99 35.30 18.51
CA LEU A 13 -30.80 35.20 17.27
C LEU A 13 -30.18 35.39 15.86
N ARG A 14 -30.44 34.33 15.08
CA ARG A 14 -31.34 34.33 13.90
C ARG A 14 -30.66 34.26 12.53
N GLY A 15 -30.95 33.16 11.85
CA GLY A 15 -30.73 32.97 10.43
C GLY A 15 -31.20 31.58 10.00
N SER A 16 -32.51 31.39 9.93
CA SER A 16 -33.17 30.16 9.49
C SER A 16 -33.45 30.17 7.97
N ALA A 17 -33.50 28.96 7.39
CA ALA A 17 -34.30 28.51 6.23
C ALA A 17 -33.71 28.70 4.80
N PRO A 18 -34.23 27.99 3.77
CA PRO A 18 -34.76 26.61 3.73
C PRO A 18 -34.28 25.75 2.52
N LEU A 19 -34.76 24.50 2.54
CA LEU A 19 -34.73 23.41 1.55
C LEU A 19 -35.09 23.75 0.10
N ASN A 20 -34.48 23.03 -0.86
CA ASN A 20 -35.17 22.44 -2.03
C ASN A 20 -34.26 21.36 -2.69
N ARG A 21 -34.50 20.06 -2.46
CA ARG A 21 -35.31 19.11 -3.23
C ARG A 21 -34.81 18.86 -4.67
N SER A 22 -34.32 17.64 -4.92
CA SER A 22 -34.69 16.87 -6.11
C SER A 22 -34.46 15.38 -5.85
N LEU A 23 -35.57 14.65 -5.75
CA LEU A 23 -35.62 13.20 -5.74
C LEU A 23 -35.67 12.75 -7.19
N HIS A 24 -34.65 12.05 -7.67
CA HIS A 24 -34.76 11.28 -8.90
C HIS A 24 -35.05 9.83 -8.55
N ALA A 25 -36.32 9.47 -8.70
CA ALA A 25 -36.76 8.09 -8.85
C ALA A 25 -36.24 7.55 -10.19
N SER A 26 -35.67 6.35 -10.19
CA SER A 26 -35.40 5.60 -11.42
C SER A 26 -35.73 4.14 -11.19
N VAL A 27 -37.00 3.86 -11.47
CA VAL A 27 -37.61 2.68 -12.08
C VAL A 27 -36.75 1.41 -12.12
N PHE A 28 -37.13 0.46 -11.27
CA PHE A 28 -36.76 -0.94 -11.38
C PHE A 28 -37.29 -1.52 -12.70
N HIS A 29 -36.40 -1.98 -13.57
CA HIS A 29 -36.76 -2.90 -14.65
C HIS A 29 -36.50 -4.33 -14.18
N ALA A 30 -37.58 -5.00 -13.80
CA ALA A 30 -37.63 -6.44 -13.61
C ALA A 30 -37.60 -7.10 -15.00
N ALA A 31 -36.47 -7.74 -15.34
CA ALA A 31 -36.41 -8.66 -16.46
C ALA A 31 -36.42 -10.09 -15.89
N GLN A 32 -37.61 -10.68 -15.87
CA GLN A 32 -37.80 -12.13 -15.75
C GLN A 32 -36.98 -12.82 -16.85
N ARG A 33 -36.05 -13.69 -16.44
CA ARG A 33 -35.54 -14.74 -17.33
C ARG A 33 -35.72 -16.08 -16.66
N SER A 34 -36.56 -16.86 -17.32
CA SER A 34 -37.08 -18.15 -16.95
C SER A 34 -35.95 -19.14 -16.64
N SER A 35 -36.06 -19.77 -15.47
CA SER A 35 -35.31 -20.94 -15.08
C SER A 35 -35.74 -22.12 -15.96
N ALA A 36 -34.92 -22.50 -16.93
CA ALA A 36 -35.05 -23.80 -17.58
C ALA A 36 -34.42 -24.85 -16.66
N LEU A 37 -35.28 -25.70 -16.08
CA LEU A 37 -34.89 -26.89 -15.33
C LEU A 37 -34.18 -27.86 -16.29
N VAL A 38 -32.85 -27.92 -16.24
CA VAL A 38 -32.10 -28.99 -16.90
C VAL A 38 -32.14 -30.21 -15.98
N LEU A 39 -32.84 -31.23 -16.45
CA LEU A 39 -32.98 -32.53 -15.80
C LEU A 39 -31.59 -33.19 -15.65
N SER A 40 -31.17 -33.40 -14.40
CA SER A 40 -29.95 -34.11 -14.03
C SER A 40 -30.02 -35.56 -14.50
N ARG A 41 -29.21 -35.94 -15.50
CA ARG A 41 -28.98 -37.35 -15.84
C ARG A 41 -27.85 -37.88 -14.97
N HIS A 42 -28.21 -38.72 -14.00
CA HIS A 42 -27.26 -39.51 -13.23
C HIS A 42 -26.76 -40.65 -14.12
N ALA A 43 -25.58 -40.47 -14.71
CA ALA A 43 -24.83 -41.58 -15.28
C ALA A 43 -23.87 -42.10 -14.20
N SER A 44 -24.24 -43.20 -13.54
CA SER A 44 -23.36 -43.96 -12.67
C SER A 44 -22.26 -44.60 -13.52
N SER A 45 -21.12 -43.92 -13.65
CA SER A 45 -19.88 -44.55 -14.09
C SER A 45 -19.11 -45.01 -12.87
N ALA A 46 -18.81 -46.31 -12.86
CA ALA A 46 -18.12 -47.02 -11.79
C ALA A 46 -16.86 -46.28 -11.33
N ALA A 47 -16.71 -46.21 -10.01
CA ALA A 47 -15.51 -45.72 -9.35
C ALA A 47 -14.31 -46.58 -9.75
N SER A 48 -13.51 -46.06 -10.68
CA SER A 48 -12.14 -46.51 -10.88
C SER A 48 -11.31 -45.78 -9.85
N THR A 49 -10.98 -46.45 -8.74
CA THR A 49 -10.01 -45.96 -7.76
C THR A 49 -8.63 -45.98 -8.42
N SER A 50 -8.35 -44.98 -9.26
CA SER A 50 -6.98 -44.62 -9.57
C SER A 50 -6.44 -43.92 -8.33
N THR A 51 -5.66 -44.64 -7.55
CA THR A 51 -4.69 -44.07 -6.62
C THR A 51 -3.68 -43.26 -7.44
N THR A 52 -4.10 -42.06 -7.85
CA THR A 52 -3.18 -41.01 -8.25
C THR A 52 -2.37 -40.71 -7.01
N SER A 53 -1.13 -41.18 -6.98
CA SER A 53 -0.10 -40.64 -6.13
C SER A 53 -0.09 -39.13 -6.37
N THR A 54 -0.70 -38.36 -5.46
CA THR A 54 -0.64 -36.91 -5.48
C THR A 54 0.85 -36.56 -5.51
N PRO A 55 1.41 -36.05 -6.62
CA PRO A 55 2.76 -35.50 -6.55
C PRO A 55 2.63 -34.37 -5.54
N ALA A 56 3.46 -34.38 -4.49
CA ALA A 56 3.47 -33.39 -3.43
C ALA A 56 3.27 -32.01 -4.06
N GLN A 57 2.05 -31.48 -3.95
CA GLN A 57 1.67 -30.26 -4.65
C GLN A 57 2.55 -29.18 -4.06
N THR A 58 3.50 -28.67 -4.85
CA THR A 58 4.16 -27.41 -4.53
C THR A 58 3.03 -26.45 -4.18
N PRO A 59 3.01 -25.86 -2.97
CA PRO A 59 1.89 -25.07 -2.49
C PRO A 59 1.66 -23.98 -3.53
N GLN A 60 0.58 -24.06 -4.32
CA GLN A 60 0.29 -23.09 -5.37
C GLN A 60 -0.40 -21.88 -4.74
N LEU A 61 0.32 -20.78 -4.64
CA LEU A 61 -0.11 -19.49 -4.13
C LEU A 61 -1.22 -18.93 -5.01
N SER A 62 -2.41 -18.67 -4.47
CA SER A 62 -3.47 -18.02 -5.26
C SER A 62 -3.10 -16.56 -5.61
N TRP A 63 -3.78 -15.95 -6.59
CA TRP A 63 -3.53 -14.54 -6.96
C TRP A 63 -3.80 -13.58 -5.80
N ASP A 64 -4.85 -13.82 -5.02
CA ASP A 64 -5.18 -13.00 -3.86
C ASP A 64 -4.14 -13.15 -2.74
N GLU A 65 -3.65 -14.36 -2.48
CA GLU A 65 -2.57 -14.58 -1.52
C GLU A 65 -1.25 -13.95 -1.99
N PHE A 66 -0.93 -14.03 -3.28
CA PHE A 66 0.25 -13.38 -3.85
C PHE A 66 0.23 -11.87 -3.63
N LEU A 67 -0.89 -11.20 -3.94
CA LEU A 67 -1.01 -9.76 -3.80
C LEU A 67 -0.98 -9.33 -2.33
N LYS A 68 -1.59 -10.12 -1.43
CA LYS A 68 -1.47 -9.94 0.02
C LYS A 68 -0.02 -10.09 0.48
N LEU A 69 0.70 -11.13 0.07
CA LEU A 69 2.11 -11.34 0.43
C LEU A 69 2.99 -10.20 -0.09
N ARG A 70 2.75 -9.69 -1.29
CA ARG A 70 3.47 -8.55 -1.86
C ARG A 70 3.29 -7.29 -1.01
N ARG A 71 2.05 -7.04 -0.56
CA ARG A 71 1.74 -5.95 0.39
C ARG A 71 2.46 -6.19 1.71
N THR A 72 2.34 -7.37 2.31
CA THR A 72 2.97 -7.73 3.58
C THR A 72 4.49 -7.56 3.55
N ARG A 73 5.16 -7.99 2.47
CA ARG A 73 6.61 -7.80 2.30
C ARG A 73 7.01 -6.32 2.35
N ARG A 74 6.25 -5.44 1.70
CA ARG A 74 6.51 -3.99 1.75
C ARG A 74 6.31 -3.41 3.16
N PHE A 75 5.25 -3.83 3.85
CA PHE A 75 5.01 -3.39 5.24
C PHE A 75 6.11 -3.88 6.19
N ILE A 76 6.58 -5.12 6.04
CA ILE A 76 7.72 -5.64 6.82
C ILE A 76 8.98 -4.82 6.54
N ASN A 77 9.27 -4.51 5.27
CA ASN A 77 10.44 -3.70 4.92
C ASN A 77 10.33 -2.28 5.50
N LEU A 78 9.16 -1.66 5.45
CA LEU A 78 8.95 -0.33 6.05
C LEU A 78 9.08 -0.39 7.58
N GLY A 79 8.44 -1.36 8.23
CA GLY A 79 8.50 -1.55 9.67
C GLY A 79 9.91 -1.85 10.17
N SER A 80 10.66 -2.70 9.46
CA SER A 80 12.07 -2.99 9.79
C SER A 80 13.00 -1.79 9.58
N SER A 81 12.74 -0.93 8.59
CA SER A 81 13.45 0.35 8.41
C SER A 81 13.25 1.26 9.61
N ALA A 82 11.98 1.48 10.00
CA ALA A 82 11.65 2.31 11.15
C ALA A 82 12.23 1.74 12.45
N LEU A 83 12.09 0.43 12.66
CA LEU A 83 12.60 -0.24 13.86
C LEU A 83 14.13 -0.18 13.93
N SER A 84 14.83 -0.47 12.84
CA SER A 84 16.29 -0.41 12.78
C SER A 84 16.82 1.00 13.03
N GLY A 85 16.17 2.03 12.46
CA GLY A 85 16.48 3.43 12.77
C GLY A 85 16.28 3.76 14.25
N ALA A 86 15.15 3.35 14.84
CA ALA A 86 14.89 3.57 16.26
C ALA A 86 15.88 2.82 17.17
N THR A 87 16.21 1.57 16.84
CA THR A 87 17.16 0.75 17.61
C THR A 87 18.57 1.33 17.55
N THR A 88 19.04 1.74 16.37
CA THR A 88 20.37 2.36 16.22
C THR A 88 20.47 3.68 16.97
N VAL A 89 19.44 4.53 16.93
CA VAL A 89 19.35 5.73 17.78
C VAL A 89 19.37 5.36 19.26
N GLY A 90 18.58 4.38 19.68
CA GLY A 90 18.52 3.92 21.07
C GLY A 90 19.86 3.40 21.60
N ILE A 91 20.68 2.78 20.74
CA ILE A 91 22.04 2.36 21.08
C ILE A 91 23.02 3.56 21.03
N ALA A 92 22.85 4.48 20.08
CA ALA A 92 23.76 5.61 19.89
C ALA A 92 23.71 6.62 21.03
N VAL A 93 22.54 6.86 21.63
CA VAL A 93 22.40 7.83 22.74
C VAL A 93 23.37 7.56 23.91
N PRO A 94 23.36 6.37 24.55
CA PRO A 94 24.30 6.10 25.64
C PRO A 94 25.75 6.08 25.16
N VAL A 95 26.03 5.54 23.97
CA VAL A 95 27.39 5.53 23.39
C VAL A 95 27.92 6.94 23.19
N PHE A 96 27.11 7.86 22.69
CA PHE A 96 27.52 9.25 22.48
C PHE A 96 27.78 9.98 23.79
N ALA A 97 26.97 9.70 24.82
CA ALA A 97 27.19 10.25 26.15
C ALA A 97 28.50 9.74 26.79
N GLU A 98 28.87 8.48 26.56
CA GLU A 98 30.14 7.90 27.04
C GLU A 98 31.36 8.47 26.33
N PHE A 99 31.25 8.76 25.02
CA PHE A 99 32.36 9.28 24.21
C PHE A 99 32.42 10.82 24.13
N GLU A 100 31.49 11.55 24.76
CA GLU A 100 31.39 13.02 24.72
C GLU A 100 31.54 13.58 23.29
N ILE A 101 30.82 12.97 22.34
CA ILE A 101 30.92 13.26 20.89
C ILE A 101 30.68 14.74 20.60
N GLU A 102 29.84 15.39 21.39
CA GLU A 102 29.55 16.82 21.32
C GLU A 102 30.76 17.70 21.61
N ASN A 103 31.61 17.31 22.58
CA ASN A 103 32.75 18.09 22.99
C ASN A 103 33.88 17.95 21.96
N ILE A 104 34.11 16.73 21.49
CA ILE A 104 35.06 16.43 20.41
C ILE A 104 34.62 17.15 19.12
N GLY A 105 33.36 17.00 18.73
CA GLY A 105 32.83 17.60 17.52
C GLY A 105 32.82 19.12 17.57
N ALA A 106 32.45 19.72 18.71
CA ALA A 106 32.49 21.18 18.89
C ALA A 106 33.92 21.73 18.82
N GLN A 107 34.90 21.06 19.44
CA GLN A 107 36.30 21.49 19.39
C GLN A 107 36.87 21.43 17.96
N MET A 108 36.50 20.42 17.18
CA MET A 108 37.00 20.24 15.81
C MET A 108 36.33 21.18 14.80
N THR A 109 35.02 21.38 14.92
CA THR A 109 34.22 22.09 13.91
C THR A 109 33.90 23.53 14.28
N GLY A 110 34.01 23.90 15.56
CA GLY A 110 33.56 25.19 16.10
C GLY A 110 32.04 25.34 16.18
N LEU A 111 31.27 24.29 15.91
CA LEU A 111 29.81 24.29 15.99
C LEU A 111 29.33 24.09 17.43
N ASP A 112 28.13 24.59 17.73
CA ASP A 112 27.46 24.36 19.01
C ASP A 112 27.25 22.84 19.23
N PRO A 113 27.60 22.30 20.42
CA PRO A 113 27.31 20.93 20.86
C PRO A 113 25.93 20.39 20.47
N MET A 114 24.87 21.22 20.52
CA MET A 114 23.51 20.80 20.17
C MET A 114 23.37 20.40 18.70
N PHE A 115 24.03 21.11 17.78
CA PHE A 115 24.01 20.75 16.37
C PHE A 115 24.83 19.49 16.10
N ILE A 116 25.92 19.28 16.84
CA ILE A 116 26.74 18.07 16.72
C ILE A 116 25.97 16.84 17.19
N ILE A 117 25.35 16.87 18.37
CA ILE A 117 24.54 15.74 18.86
C ILE A 117 23.35 15.49 17.94
N GLY A 118 22.59 16.56 17.61
CA GLY A 118 21.42 16.43 16.76
C GLY A 118 21.76 15.87 15.38
N GLY A 119 22.80 16.41 14.74
CA GLY A 119 23.29 15.95 13.44
C GLY A 119 23.84 14.52 13.48
N SER A 120 24.62 14.18 14.51
CA SER A 120 25.19 12.84 14.67
C SER A 120 24.08 11.80 14.91
N LEU A 121 23.10 12.12 15.75
CA LEU A 121 21.99 11.21 16.06
C LEU A 121 21.06 11.02 14.86
N MET A 122 20.76 12.10 14.12
CA MET A 122 20.05 12.01 12.84
C MET A 122 20.86 11.18 11.83
N GLY A 123 22.18 11.36 11.76
CA GLY A 123 23.07 10.59 10.90
C GLY A 123 23.04 9.09 11.20
N VAL A 124 23.22 8.70 12.46
CA VAL A 124 23.16 7.29 12.86
C VAL A 124 21.76 6.71 12.64
N GLY A 125 20.70 7.45 12.98
CA GLY A 125 19.33 7.01 12.73
C GLY A 125 19.03 6.83 11.25
N ALA A 126 19.52 7.72 10.38
CA ALA A 126 19.38 7.59 8.94
C ALA A 126 20.12 6.36 8.40
N VAL A 127 21.34 6.11 8.87
CA VAL A 127 22.10 4.90 8.51
C VAL A 127 21.36 3.65 8.96
N GLY A 128 20.90 3.60 10.20
CA GLY A 128 20.12 2.47 10.71
C GLY A 128 18.82 2.25 9.96
N TRP A 129 18.12 3.32 9.60
CA TRP A 129 16.90 3.26 8.80
C TRP A 129 17.15 2.68 7.40
N LEU A 130 18.24 3.07 6.73
CA LEU A 130 18.64 2.53 5.43
C LEU A 130 19.02 1.05 5.47
N LEU A 131 19.53 0.57 6.61
CA LEU A 131 19.89 -0.85 6.80
C LEU A 131 18.67 -1.75 7.08
N GLY A 132 17.56 -1.19 7.57
CA GLY A 132 16.40 -1.99 7.98
C GLY A 132 15.74 -2.84 6.88
N PRO A 133 15.57 -2.40 5.61
CA PRO A 133 14.99 -3.23 4.55
C PRO A 133 15.74 -4.54 4.28
N PHE A 134 17.06 -4.58 4.54
CA PHE A 134 17.86 -5.80 4.41
C PHE A 134 17.46 -6.82 5.47
N LEU A 135 17.31 -6.37 6.73
CA LEU A 135 16.82 -7.18 7.84
C LEU A 135 15.37 -7.65 7.60
N GLY A 136 14.49 -6.75 7.13
CA GLY A 136 13.11 -7.09 6.78
C GLY A 136 13.01 -8.13 5.66
N THR A 137 13.86 -8.01 4.64
CA THR A 137 13.92 -8.98 3.53
C THR A 137 14.45 -10.34 4.00
N ALA A 138 15.46 -10.35 4.86
CA ALA A 138 15.98 -11.59 5.46
C ALA A 138 14.89 -12.29 6.30
N PHE A 139 14.21 -11.54 7.18
CA PHE A 139 13.10 -12.05 7.99
C PHE A 139 11.97 -12.63 7.12
N PHE A 140 11.54 -11.89 6.09
CA PHE A 140 10.50 -12.35 5.17
C PHE A 140 10.90 -13.64 4.44
N ASN A 141 12.16 -13.75 4.00
CA ASN A 141 12.67 -14.94 3.31
C ASN A 141 12.72 -16.17 4.22
N ILE A 142 13.00 -15.99 5.51
CA ILE A 142 12.97 -17.08 6.50
C ILE A 142 11.52 -17.48 6.77
N TRP A 143 10.65 -16.51 7.06
CA TRP A 143 9.24 -16.77 7.42
C TRP A 143 8.42 -17.37 6.27
N LYS A 144 8.65 -16.92 5.04
CA LYS A 144 7.94 -17.37 3.82
C LYS A 144 8.84 -18.17 2.87
N GLY A 145 9.85 -18.84 3.39
CA GLY A 145 10.83 -19.59 2.61
C GLY A 145 10.22 -20.66 1.69
N SER A 146 9.15 -21.32 2.13
CA SER A 146 8.48 -22.38 1.36
C SER A 146 7.83 -21.88 0.06
N VAL A 147 7.23 -20.68 0.08
CA VAL A 147 6.53 -20.09 -1.07
C VAL A 147 7.40 -19.14 -1.88
N ARG A 148 8.67 -18.94 -1.51
CA ARG A 148 9.56 -17.93 -2.12
C ARG A 148 9.73 -18.09 -3.63
N LYS A 149 9.93 -19.34 -4.10
CA LYS A 149 10.15 -19.62 -5.54
C LYS A 149 8.92 -19.28 -6.37
N GLU A 150 7.75 -19.66 -5.87
CA GLU A 150 6.50 -19.39 -6.57
C GLU A 150 6.10 -17.91 -6.48
N PHE A 151 6.32 -17.27 -5.32
CA PHE A 151 6.17 -15.83 -5.18
C PHE A 151 6.98 -15.09 -6.24
N ALA A 152 8.26 -15.47 -6.45
CA ALA A 152 9.11 -14.86 -7.48
C ALA A 152 8.60 -15.13 -8.92
N ARG A 153 8.04 -16.31 -9.18
CA ARG A 153 7.40 -16.63 -10.47
C ARG A 153 6.18 -15.73 -10.71
N LYS A 154 5.27 -15.66 -9.74
CA LYS A 154 4.06 -14.83 -9.82
C LYS A 154 4.37 -13.34 -9.88
N ASP A 155 5.42 -12.87 -9.23
CA ASP A 155 5.85 -11.47 -9.31
C ASP A 155 6.31 -11.10 -10.73
N LYS A 156 7.02 -12.02 -11.41
CA LYS A 156 7.36 -11.87 -12.84
C LYS A 156 6.12 -11.88 -13.73
N ASP A 157 5.20 -12.83 -13.50
CA ASP A 157 3.95 -12.91 -14.27
C ASP A 157 3.09 -11.66 -14.07
N PHE A 158 2.97 -11.18 -12.84
CA PHE A 158 2.31 -9.92 -12.49
C PHE A 158 2.94 -8.74 -13.23
N TYR A 159 4.27 -8.62 -13.17
CA TYR A 159 4.97 -7.55 -13.88
C TYR A 159 4.73 -7.60 -15.39
N SER A 160 4.68 -8.81 -15.98
CA SER A 160 4.37 -8.98 -17.41
C SER A 160 2.96 -8.46 -17.76
N HIS A 161 1.98 -8.71 -16.89
CA HIS A 161 0.61 -8.20 -17.05
C HIS A 161 0.58 -6.66 -16.95
N ILE A 162 1.25 -6.08 -15.95
CA ILE A 162 1.33 -4.62 -15.81
C ILE A 162 2.01 -4.00 -17.04
N LYS A 163 3.15 -4.55 -17.47
CA LYS A 163 3.88 -4.05 -18.64
C LYS A 163 3.03 -4.09 -19.92
N ARG A 164 2.18 -5.11 -20.09
CA ARG A 164 1.31 -5.26 -21.26
C ARG A 164 0.15 -4.26 -21.27
N PHE A 165 -0.43 -3.95 -20.11
CA PHE A 165 -1.67 -3.16 -20.03
C PHE A 165 -1.49 -1.72 -19.54
N ARG A 166 -0.28 -1.34 -19.12
CA ARG A 166 0.03 0.05 -18.73
C ARG A 166 -0.10 0.99 -19.94
N ALA A 167 -0.62 2.18 -19.68
CA ALA A 167 -0.64 3.26 -20.65
C ALA A 167 0.75 3.85 -20.85
N ASP A 168 0.96 4.46 -22.02
CA ASP A 168 2.21 5.14 -22.37
C ASP A 168 2.34 6.47 -21.61
N PRO A 169 3.38 6.65 -20.77
CA PRO A 169 3.55 7.85 -19.97
C PRO A 169 3.82 9.10 -20.82
N ALA A 170 4.33 8.95 -22.04
CA ALA A 170 4.55 10.07 -22.95
C ALA A 170 3.24 10.77 -23.35
N SER A 171 2.11 10.07 -23.26
CA SER A 171 0.79 10.60 -23.59
C SER A 171 0.07 11.29 -22.41
N SER A 172 0.80 11.57 -21.33
CA SER A 172 0.30 12.32 -20.17
C SER A 172 0.05 13.79 -20.51
N SER A 173 -0.98 14.38 -19.92
CA SER A 173 -1.21 15.83 -19.96
C SER A 173 -1.67 16.33 -18.60
N VAL A 174 -1.56 17.65 -18.36
CA VAL A 174 -1.98 18.28 -17.09
C VAL A 174 -3.46 17.96 -16.78
N ASN A 175 -4.32 17.91 -17.81
CA ASN A 175 -5.75 17.60 -17.66
C ASN A 175 -6.07 16.09 -17.63
N ASN A 176 -5.09 15.23 -17.90
CA ASN A 176 -5.23 13.78 -17.88
C ASN A 176 -3.91 13.16 -17.36
N PRO A 177 -3.68 13.17 -16.04
CA PRO A 177 -2.47 12.59 -15.46
C PRO A 177 -2.44 11.08 -15.68
N VAL A 178 -1.25 10.51 -15.76
CA VAL A 178 -1.05 9.07 -15.95
C VAL A 178 -1.50 8.32 -14.69
N PRO A 179 -2.37 7.30 -14.83
CA PRO A 179 -2.70 6.42 -13.70
C PRO A 179 -1.46 5.66 -13.22
N ASP A 180 -1.54 5.00 -12.06
CA ASP A 180 -0.44 4.21 -11.47
C ASP A 180 0.30 3.37 -12.53
N TYR A 181 1.51 3.80 -12.89
CA TYR A 181 2.25 3.23 -14.02
C TYR A 181 2.86 1.86 -13.72
N TYR A 182 3.18 1.60 -12.45
CA TYR A 182 3.85 0.37 -12.01
C TYR A 182 2.91 -0.63 -11.30
N GLY A 183 1.64 -0.27 -11.12
CA GLY A 183 0.69 -1.09 -10.38
C GLY A 183 1.14 -1.27 -8.92
N GLU A 184 1.67 -0.21 -8.32
CA GLU A 184 2.14 -0.21 -6.94
C GLU A 184 0.97 -0.41 -5.97
N LYS A 185 -0.17 0.23 -6.24
CA LYS A 185 -1.34 0.27 -5.36
C LYS A 185 -2.20 -1.01 -5.44
N ILE A 186 -1.83 -1.96 -6.30
CA ILE A 186 -2.61 -3.18 -6.53
C ILE A 186 -2.31 -4.19 -5.42
N SER A 187 -3.27 -4.35 -4.50
CA SER A 187 -3.16 -5.25 -3.35
C SER A 187 -4.16 -6.40 -3.37
N SER A 188 -5.11 -6.37 -4.31
CA SER A 188 -6.14 -7.39 -4.51
C SER A 188 -6.50 -7.53 -6.00
N VAL A 189 -7.18 -8.62 -6.37
CA VAL A 189 -7.68 -8.79 -7.74
C VAL A 189 -8.73 -7.73 -8.11
N ALA A 190 -9.49 -7.24 -7.13
CA ALA A 190 -10.42 -6.13 -7.35
C ALA A 190 -9.70 -4.83 -7.72
N ASP A 191 -8.61 -4.50 -7.02
CA ASP A 191 -7.75 -3.36 -7.34
C ASP A 191 -7.17 -3.49 -8.74
N TYR A 192 -6.75 -4.69 -9.14
CA TYR A 192 -6.23 -4.96 -10.49
C TYR A 192 -7.28 -4.67 -11.57
N ARG A 193 -8.54 -5.10 -11.37
CA ARG A 193 -9.64 -4.81 -12.32
C ARG A 193 -9.94 -3.31 -12.40
N ARG A 194 -9.89 -2.61 -11.28
CA ARG A 194 -10.05 -1.14 -11.25
C ARG A 194 -8.91 -0.47 -12.00
N TRP A 195 -7.68 -0.86 -11.72
CA TRP A 195 -6.49 -0.37 -12.42
C TRP A 195 -6.61 -0.56 -13.94
N LEU A 196 -7.05 -1.73 -14.42
CA LEU A 196 -7.29 -1.95 -15.85
C LEU A 196 -8.33 -0.99 -16.46
N LYS A 197 -9.39 -0.64 -15.71
CA LYS A 197 -10.37 0.34 -16.15
C LYS A 197 -9.76 1.74 -16.24
N ASP A 198 -8.92 2.10 -15.27
CA ASP A 198 -8.23 3.39 -15.24
C ASP A 198 -7.25 3.53 -16.43
N GLN A 199 -6.47 2.48 -16.74
CA GLN A 199 -5.61 2.43 -17.92
C GLN A 199 -6.41 2.62 -19.22
N ARG A 200 -7.53 1.90 -19.37
CA ARG A 200 -8.40 2.04 -20.56
C ARG A 200 -9.08 3.40 -20.65
N ALA A 201 -9.46 3.99 -19.51
CA ALA A 201 -10.04 5.33 -19.47
C ALA A 201 -9.03 6.37 -19.93
N PHE A 202 -7.77 6.26 -19.48
CA PHE A 202 -6.68 7.12 -19.91
C PHE A 202 -6.43 7.01 -21.43
N THR A 203 -6.30 5.80 -21.97
CA THR A 203 -6.11 5.59 -23.42
C THR A 203 -7.27 6.13 -24.25
N ARG A 204 -8.51 6.00 -23.77
CA ARG A 204 -9.69 6.56 -24.46
C ARG A 204 -9.70 8.08 -24.47
N LYS A 205 -9.35 8.73 -23.34
CA LYS A 205 -9.24 10.18 -23.26
C LYS A 205 -8.17 10.72 -24.20
N LYS A 206 -7.03 10.04 -24.30
CA LYS A 206 -6.00 10.35 -25.30
C LYS A 206 -6.57 10.38 -26.72
N ASN A 207 -7.23 9.30 -27.14
CA ASN A 207 -7.73 9.18 -28.50
C ASN A 207 -8.83 10.21 -28.82
N LYS A 208 -9.63 10.63 -27.84
CA LYS A 208 -10.64 11.68 -28.02
C LYS A 208 -10.03 13.05 -28.28
N ASN A 209 -8.85 13.34 -27.71
CA ASN A 209 -8.18 14.63 -27.87
C ASN A 209 -7.33 14.74 -29.14
N LEU A 210 -7.22 13.66 -29.94
CA LEU A 210 -6.46 13.61 -31.20
C LEU A 210 -7.37 13.74 -32.44
N LEU A 211 -8.69 13.79 -32.26
CA LEU A 211 -9.71 14.03 -33.28
C LEU A 211 -10.27 15.44 -33.11
#